data_AF-A0A819B7V3-F1
#
_entry.id   AF-A0A819B7V3-F1
#
_cell.length_a   1.000
_cell.length_b   1.000
_cell.length_c   1.000
_cell.angle_alpha   90.00
_cell.angle_beta   90.00
_cell.angle_gamma   90.00
#
_symmetry.space_group_name_H-M   'P 1'
#
loop_
_entity.id
_entity.type
_entity.pdbx_description
1 polymer ?
#
loop_
_entity_poly.entity_id
_entity_poly.type
_entity_poly.pdbx_seq_one_letter_code
_entity_poly.pdbx_strand_id
1 'polypeptide(L)'
;MAYGVDNAICICCFVTPKYQQSQYCEKELSYADSCKVPIIPCYMAEKEWKPTSWLGIIVHDLPRVNFRDANKTNISEKFEELLKKIESVVPQNDLEAAMDLEGKIMIY
;
A
#
# COMPACT_ATOMS: atom_id res chain seq x y z
N MET A 1 -13.13 -9.12 -1.97
CA MET A 1 -12.37 -8.84 -0.74
C MET A 1 -11.28 -9.88 -0.57
N ALA A 2 -11.56 -11.09 -0.06
CA ALA A 2 -10.53 -12.12 0.17
C ALA A 2 -9.69 -12.45 -1.08
N TYR A 3 -10.34 -12.80 -2.21
CA TYR A 3 -9.63 -13.14 -3.45
C TYR A 3 -8.62 -12.07 -3.93
N GLY A 4 -8.91 -10.78 -3.71
CA GLY A 4 -8.01 -9.69 -4.11
C GLY A 4 -6.75 -9.67 -3.25
N VAL A 5 -6.90 -9.88 -1.94
CA VAL A 5 -5.78 -9.93 -0.99
C VAL A 5 -5.02 -11.26 -1.09
N ASP A 6 -5.73 -12.38 -1.24
CA ASP A 6 -5.16 -13.73 -1.30
C ASP A 6 -4.22 -13.92 -2.48
N ASN A 7 -4.45 -13.18 -3.58
CA ASN A 7 -3.62 -13.24 -4.79
C ASN A 7 -2.72 -12.02 -4.97
N ALA A 8 -2.72 -11.08 -4.01
CA ALA A 8 -1.86 -9.90 -4.10
C ALA A 8 -0.44 -10.25 -3.65
N ILE A 9 0.53 -9.87 -4.48
CA ILE A 9 1.96 -9.91 -4.10
C ILE A 9 2.33 -8.75 -3.16
N CYS A 10 1.56 -7.66 -3.21
CA CYS A 10 1.73 -6.47 -2.38
C CYS A 10 0.43 -5.67 -2.39
N ILE A 11 0.16 -4.96 -1.30
CA ILE A 11 -0.95 -4.01 -1.16
C ILE A 11 -0.40 -2.59 -1.05
N CYS A 12 -0.85 -1.70 -1.93
CA CYS A 12 -0.63 -0.26 -1.78
C CYS A 12 -1.88 0.37 -1.19
N CYS A 13 -1.79 0.94 0.02
CA CYS A 13 -2.95 1.58 0.67
C CYS A 13 -2.80 3.11 0.71
N PHE A 14 -3.78 3.84 0.19
CA PHE A 14 -3.74 5.30 0.19
C PHE A 14 -4.23 5.89 1.51
N VAL A 15 -3.27 6.18 2.38
CA VAL A 15 -3.50 6.63 3.76
C VAL A 15 -4.09 8.05 3.77
N THR A 16 -5.38 8.12 4.10
CA THR A 16 -6.15 9.37 4.26
C THR A 16 -7.10 9.27 5.47
N PRO A 17 -7.64 10.38 5.99
CA PRO A 17 -8.66 10.33 7.04
C PRO A 17 -9.90 9.53 6.65
N LYS A 18 -10.33 9.65 5.38
CA LYS A 18 -11.48 8.88 4.84
C LYS A 18 -11.18 7.39 4.79
N TYR A 19 -9.96 7.01 4.41
CA TYR A 19 -9.50 5.63 4.44
C TYR A 19 -9.58 5.05 5.87
N GLN A 20 -9.11 5.80 6.87
CA GLN A 20 -9.16 5.37 8.28
C GLN A 20 -10.59 5.19 8.82
N GLN A 21 -11.55 5.96 8.31
CA GLN A 21 -12.97 5.90 8.73
C GLN A 21 -13.77 4.82 8.01
N SER A 22 -13.24 4.24 6.94
CA SER A 22 -13.94 3.24 6.15
C SER A 22 -13.80 1.85 6.78
N GLN A 23 -14.94 1.29 7.23
CA GLN A 23 -14.98 -0.08 7.75
C GLN A 23 -14.54 -1.13 6.71
N TYR A 24 -14.74 -0.84 5.41
CA TYR A 24 -14.30 -1.73 4.33
C TYR A 24 -12.78 -1.72 4.20
N CYS A 25 -12.17 -0.53 4.23
CA CYS A 25 -10.72 -0.38 4.17
C CYS A 25 -10.04 -0.98 5.41
N GLU A 26 -10.64 -0.80 6.60
CA GLU A 26 -10.17 -1.44 7.83
C GLU A 26 -10.17 -2.96 7.70
N LYS A 27 -11.27 -3.55 7.22
CA LYS A 27 -11.37 -5.01 7.03
C LYS A 27 -10.36 -5.54 6.01
N GLU A 28 -10.22 -4.86 4.87
CA GLU A 28 -9.31 -5.30 3.81
C GLU A 28 -7.84 -5.19 4.24
N LEU A 29 -7.43 -4.07 4.85
CA LEU A 29 -6.04 -3.89 5.29
C LEU A 29 -5.70 -4.78 6.49
N SER A 30 -6.62 -4.96 7.43
CA SER A 30 -6.42 -5.88 8.57
C SER A 30 -6.30 -7.32 8.11
N TYR A 31 -7.09 -7.73 7.11
CA TYR A 31 -6.97 -9.06 6.51
C TYR A 31 -5.61 -9.22 5.82
N ALA A 32 -5.18 -8.25 5.02
CA ALA A 32 -3.87 -8.27 4.38
C ALA A 32 -2.71 -8.37 5.40
N ASP A 33 -2.77 -7.60 6.49
CA ASP A 33 -1.76 -7.67 7.57
C ASP A 33 -1.78 -9.04 8.28
N SER A 34 -2.96 -9.63 8.49
CA SER A 34 -3.10 -10.97 9.08
C SER A 34 -2.51 -12.07 8.17
N CYS A 35 -2.68 -11.94 6.86
CA CYS A 35 -2.12 -12.82 5.84
C CYS A 35 -0.62 -12.56 5.56
N LYS A 36 -0.03 -11.54 6.20
CA LYS A 36 1.36 -11.12 6.00
C LYS A 36 1.68 -10.78 4.53
N VAL A 37 0.67 -10.30 3.80
CA VAL A 37 0.89 -9.71 2.48
C VAL A 37 1.71 -8.43 2.67
N PRO A 38 2.79 -8.21 1.90
CA PRO A 38 3.55 -6.95 1.96
C PRO A 38 2.63 -5.73 1.76
N ILE A 39 2.76 -4.72 2.62
CA ILE A 39 1.96 -3.50 2.57
C ILE A 39 2.88 -2.28 2.42
N ILE A 40 2.55 -1.41 1.47
CA ILE A 40 3.20 -0.11 1.26
C ILE A 40 2.18 1.00 1.50
N PRO A 41 2.31 1.74 2.60
CA PRO A 41 1.45 2.88 2.86
C PRO A 41 1.81 4.07 1.96
N CYS A 42 0.84 4.56 1.20
CA CYS A 42 0.95 5.75 0.35
C CYS A 42 0.27 6.93 1.04
N TYR A 43 1.05 7.81 1.69
CA TYR A 43 0.50 8.90 2.48
C TYR A 43 0.02 10.06 1.60
N MET A 44 -1.29 10.29 1.56
CA MET A 44 -1.92 11.32 0.71
C MET A 44 -2.65 12.42 1.50
N ALA A 45 -2.80 12.26 2.82
CA ALA A 45 -3.46 13.25 3.67
C ALA A 45 -2.71 14.60 3.75
N GLU A 46 -3.31 15.61 4.36
CA GLU A 46 -2.62 16.87 4.66
C GLU A 46 -1.33 16.66 5.48
N LYS A 47 -0.38 17.60 5.37
CA LYS A 47 1.00 17.48 5.89
C LYS A 47 1.10 17.10 7.37
N GLU A 48 0.16 17.53 8.20
CA GLU A 48 0.22 17.36 9.65
C GLU A 48 -0.62 16.19 10.16
N TRP A 49 -1.55 15.67 9.34
CA TRP A 49 -2.39 14.56 9.76
C TRP A 49 -1.57 13.28 9.88
N LYS A 50 -1.80 12.49 10.93
CA LYS A 50 -1.15 11.19 11.12
C LYS A 50 -2.20 10.10 11.32
N PRO A 51 -1.99 8.90 10.76
CA PRO A 51 -2.86 7.78 11.03
C PRO A 51 -2.81 7.43 12.52
N THR A 52 -3.97 7.05 13.05
CA THR A 52 -4.19 6.71 14.46
C THR A 52 -5.03 5.43 14.53
N SER A 53 -5.24 4.89 15.74
CA SER A 53 -6.02 3.67 15.95
C SER A 53 -5.49 2.49 15.10
N TRP A 54 -6.37 1.63 14.57
CA TRP A 54 -6.06 0.47 13.74
C TRP A 54 -5.07 0.78 12.61
N LEU A 55 -5.28 1.89 11.89
CA LEU A 55 -4.46 2.24 10.74
C LEU A 55 -3.05 2.63 11.19
N GLY A 56 -2.96 3.41 12.27
CA GLY A 56 -1.68 3.79 12.86
C GLY A 56 -0.85 2.58 13.32
N ILE A 57 -1.51 1.56 13.89
CA ILE A 57 -0.86 0.32 14.33
C ILE A 57 -0.28 -0.44 13.15
N ILE A 58 -1.07 -0.64 12.07
CA ILE A 58 -0.63 -1.41 10.90
C ILE A 58 0.51 -0.70 10.17
N VAL A 59 0.44 0.63 10.00
CA VAL A 59 1.37 1.36 9.11
C VAL A 59 2.60 1.94 9.80
N HIS A 60 2.74 1.79 11.13
CA HIS A 60 3.76 2.47 11.93
C HIS A 60 5.19 2.19 11.43
N ASP A 61 5.54 0.92 11.27
CA ASP A 61 6.90 0.46 10.94
C ASP A 61 7.05 -0.01 9.49
N LEU A 62 6.06 0.29 8.65
CA LEU A 62 6.05 -0.15 7.25
C LEU A 62 6.83 0.81 6.32
N PRO A 63 7.48 0.27 5.28
CA PRO A 63 8.07 1.08 4.22
C PRO A 63 6.98 1.87 3.50
N ARG A 64 7.02 3.19 3.63
CA ARG A 64 6.01 4.12 3.08
C ARG A 64 6.56 5.00 1.97
N VAL A 65 5.64 5.53 1.16
CA VAL A 65 5.87 6.59 0.18
C VAL A 65 4.99 7.79 0.51
N ASN A 66 5.54 8.99 0.38
CA ASN A 66 4.87 10.23 0.72
C ASN A 66 4.36 10.93 -0.54
N PHE A 67 3.04 10.96 -0.73
CA PHE A 67 2.35 11.60 -1.86
C PHE A 67 1.73 12.96 -1.49
N ARG A 68 1.97 13.48 -0.29
CA ARG A 68 1.31 14.71 0.19
C ARG A 68 1.68 15.97 -0.58
N ASP A 69 2.87 15.99 -1.17
CA ASP A 69 3.39 17.07 -2.01
C ASP A 69 3.34 16.70 -3.51
N ALA A 70 2.66 15.61 -3.86
CA ALA A 70 2.53 15.17 -5.24
C ALA A 70 1.73 16.19 -6.07
N ASN A 71 2.31 16.54 -7.21
CA ASN A 71 1.76 17.47 -8.18
C ASN A 71 2.23 17.06 -9.59
N LYS A 72 1.81 17.78 -10.63
CA LYS A 72 2.10 17.41 -12.01
C LYS A 72 3.59 17.32 -12.35
N THR A 73 4.46 18.05 -11.64
CA THR A 73 5.89 18.09 -11.95
C THR A 73 6.70 17.00 -11.25
N ASN A 74 6.21 16.43 -10.15
CA ASN A 74 6.94 15.43 -9.35
C ASN A 74 6.22 14.07 -9.23
N ILE A 75 5.02 13.91 -9.81
CA ILE A 75 4.25 12.67 -9.70
C ILE A 75 5.01 11.46 -10.25
N SER A 76 5.74 11.63 -11.35
CA SER A 76 6.55 10.54 -11.94
C SER A 76 7.64 10.09 -10.98
N GLU A 77 8.34 11.02 -10.31
CA GLU A 77 9.37 10.69 -9.32
C GLU A 77 8.80 9.95 -8.12
N LYS A 78 7.61 10.35 -7.64
CA LYS A 78 6.90 9.64 -6.55
C LYS A 78 6.47 8.24 -6.96
N PHE A 79 6.09 8.06 -8.23
CA PHE A 79 5.72 6.75 -8.76
C PHE A 79 6.94 5.83 -8.86
N GLU A 80 8.09 6.35 -9.31
CA GLU A 80 9.36 5.61 -9.29
C GLU A 80 9.80 5.24 -7.86
N GLU A 81 9.59 6.13 -6.87
CA GLU A 81 9.83 5.81 -5.46
C GLU A 81 8.94 4.65 -4.99
N LEU A 82 7.67 4.64 -5.39
CA LEU A 82 6.74 3.55 -5.10
C LEU A 82 7.17 2.23 -5.72
N LEU A 83 7.55 2.22 -7.00
CA LEU A 83 8.02 1.02 -7.69
C LEU A 83 9.24 0.41 -6.99
N LYS A 84 10.24 1.24 -6.68
CA LYS A 84 11.44 0.78 -5.94
C LYS A 84 11.08 0.21 -4.56
N LYS A 85 10.06 0.77 -3.90
CA LYS A 85 9.57 0.27 -2.62
C LYS A 85 8.93 -1.11 -2.78
N ILE A 86 8.11 -1.30 -3.81
CA ILE A 86 7.48 -2.59 -4.18
C ILE A 86 8.57 -3.64 -4.41
N GLU A 87 9.56 -3.33 -5.25
CA GLU A 87 10.70 -4.23 -5.53
C GLU A 87 11.49 -4.60 -4.28
N SER A 88 11.58 -3.69 -3.29
CA SER A 88 12.30 -3.96 -2.04
C SER A 88 11.55 -4.86 -1.05
N VAL A 89 10.22 -4.96 -1.15
CA VAL A 89 9.39 -5.73 -0.21
C VAL A 89 8.86 -7.03 -0.81
N VAL A 90 8.79 -7.12 -2.14
CA VAL A 90 8.38 -8.32 -2.86
C VAL A 90 9.61 -9.17 -3.17
N PRO A 91 9.69 -10.43 -2.74
CA PRO A 91 10.78 -11.33 -3.10
C PRO A 91 10.90 -11.50 -4.62
N GLN A 92 12.13 -11.56 -5.14
CA GLN A 92 12.42 -11.67 -6.57
C GLN A 92 11.65 -12.83 -7.25
N ASN A 93 11.54 -13.98 -6.58
CA ASN A 93 10.82 -15.15 -7.09
C ASN A 93 9.31 -14.91 -7.25
N ASP A 94 8.71 -14.10 -6.38
CA ASP A 94 7.28 -13.79 -6.44
C ASP A 94 6.99 -12.74 -7.52
N LEU A 95 7.96 -11.87 -7.82
CA LEU A 95 7.86 -10.91 -8.91
C LEU A 95 7.90 -11.61 -10.29
N GLU A 96 8.81 -12.57 -10.47
CA GLU A 96 8.89 -13.39 -11.68
C GLU A 96 7.61 -14.22 -11.87
N ALA A 97 7.13 -14.88 -10.82
CA ALA A 97 5.89 -15.64 -10.86
C ALA A 97 4.66 -14.78 -11.19
N ALA A 98 4.61 -13.54 -10.68
CA ALA A 98 3.53 -12.60 -11.00
C ALA A 98 3.60 -12.08 -12.45
N MET A 99 4.80 -11.93 -13.02
CA MET A 99 4.96 -11.56 -14.43
C MET A 99 4.50 -12.68 -15.38
N ASP A 100 4.65 -13.94 -14.96
CA ASP A 100 4.19 -15.12 -15.70
C ASP A 100 2.68 -15.39 -15.54
N LEU A 101 2.05 -14.86 -14.48
CA LEU A 101 0.63 -15.03 -14.13
C LEU A 101 -0.12 -13.70 -14.10
N GLU A 102 -0.14 -12.91 -15.18
CA GLU A 102 -0.94 -11.65 -15.31
C GLU A 102 -1.11 -10.86 -13.98
N GLY A 103 0.00 -10.65 -13.25
CA GLY A 103 -0.01 -10.28 -11.84
C GLY A 103 -0.81 -9.00 -11.58
N LYS A 104 -1.94 -9.12 -10.87
CA LYS A 104 -2.80 -7.99 -10.52
C LYS A 104 -2.24 -7.28 -9.30
N ILE A 105 -1.54 -6.16 -9.52
CA ILE A 105 -1.31 -5.17 -8.46
C ILE A 105 -2.67 -4.59 -8.07
N MET A 106 -3.14 -4.91 -6.87
CA MET A 106 -4.39 -4.37 -6.33
C MET A 106 -4.12 -3.01 -5.70
N ILE A 107 -4.79 -1.98 -6.21
CA ILE A 107 -4.69 -0.60 -5.78
C ILE A 107 -6.00 -0.25 -5.04
N TYR A 108 -5.91 0.14 -3.76
CA TYR A 108 -7.06 0.49 -2.91
C TYR A 108 -6.96 1.91 -2.34
#